data_AF-A0AAJ4RA24-F1
#
_entry.id   AF-A0AAJ4RA24-F1
#
_cell.length_a   1.000
_cell.length_b   1.000
_cell.length_c   1.000
_cell.angle_alpha   90.00
_cell.angle_beta   90.00
_cell.angle_gamma   90.00
#
_symmetry.space_group_name_H-M   'P 1'
#
loop_
_entity.id
_entity.type
_entity.pdbx_description
1 polymer ?
#
loop_
_entity_poly.entity_id
_entity_poly.type
_entity_poly.pdbx_seq_one_letter_code
_entity_poly.pdbx_strand_id
1 'polypeptide(L)' 'MTVTLHETLGDSVVLHGTVANERIRIRTSERPNVTAGDSIRVVVDPTRLHLFDTDGEIVAHAADKVAQTA' A
#
# COMPACT_ATOMS: atom_id res chain seq x y z
N MET A 1 2.93 -9.33 3.40
CA MET A 1 1.48 -9.11 3.60
C MET A 1 0.80 -10.45 3.46
N THR A 2 -0.07 -10.82 4.39
CA THR A 2 -0.93 -11.99 4.26
C THR A 2 -2.24 -11.58 3.61
N VAL A 3 -2.58 -12.16 2.48
CA VAL A 3 -3.80 -11.85 1.71
C VAL A 3 -5.02 -12.46 2.42
N THR A 4 -6.10 -11.69 2.55
CA THR A 4 -7.38 -12.16 3.09
C THR A 4 -8.46 -12.27 2.01
N LEU A 5 -8.42 -11.41 0.99
CA LEU A 5 -9.36 -11.39 -0.13
C LEU A 5 -8.75 -10.63 -1.31
N HIS A 6 -9.13 -11.00 -2.54
CA HIS A 6 -8.93 -10.16 -3.72
C HIS A 6 -10.29 -9.80 -4.35
N GLU A 7 -10.40 -8.60 -4.89
CA GLU A 7 -11.58 -8.10 -5.59
C GLU A 7 -11.19 -7.65 -7.00
N THR A 8 -11.84 -8.18 -8.03
CA THR A 8 -11.58 -7.78 -9.42
C THR A 8 -12.46 -6.58 -9.80
N LEU A 9 -11.83 -5.48 -10.20
CA LEU A 9 -12.44 -4.22 -10.61
C LEU A 9 -12.23 -3.96 -12.10
N GLY A 10 -12.77 -4.81 -12.98
CA GLY A 10 -12.65 -4.63 -14.43
C GLY A 10 -11.20 -4.66 -14.90
N ASP A 11 -10.54 -3.49 -14.92
CA ASP A 11 -9.14 -3.26 -15.31
C ASP A 11 -8.09 -3.49 -14.21
N SER A 12 -8.53 -3.64 -12.95
CA SER A 12 -7.63 -3.70 -11.79
C SER A 12 -8.10 -4.74 -10.78
N VAL A 13 -7.25 -5.02 -9.80
CA VAL A 13 -7.54 -5.86 -8.65
C VAL A 13 -7.21 -5.10 -7.38
N VAL A 14 -8.04 -5.25 -6.35
CA VAL A 14 -7.75 -4.80 -4.99
C VAL A 14 -7.43 -6.02 -4.14
N LEU A 15 -6.24 -6.04 -3.54
CA LEU A 15 -5.82 -7.02 -2.56
C LEU A 15 -6.05 -6.46 -1.16
N HIS A 16 -6.76 -7.22 -0.33
CA HIS A 16 -6.98 -6.94 1.08
C HIS A 16 -6.13 -7.89 1.91
N GLY A 17 -5.63 -7.43 3.05
CA GLY A 17 -4.84 -8.28 3.94
C GLY A 17 -4.17 -7.52 5.06
N THR A 18 -3.20 -8.17 5.70
CA THR A 18 -2.52 -7.63 6.88
C THR A 18 -1.00 -7.60 6.75
N VAL A 19 -0.39 -6.60 7.38
CA VAL A 19 1.05 -6.48 7.62
C VAL A 19 1.23 -6.11 9.09
N ALA A 20 1.97 -6.90 9.86
CA ALA A 20 2.16 -6.66 11.30
C ALA A 20 0.83 -6.41 12.05
N ASN A 21 -0.22 -7.20 11.72
CA ASN A 21 -1.59 -7.07 12.23
C ASN A 21 -2.39 -5.83 11.79
N GLU A 22 -1.79 -4.91 11.04
CA GLU A 22 -2.49 -3.77 10.46
C GLU A 22 -3.16 -4.12 9.14
N ARG A 23 -4.40 -3.65 8.93
CA ARG A 23 -5.13 -3.85 7.68
C ARG A 23 -4.64 -2.90 6.62
N ILE A 24 -4.26 -3.44 5.47
CA ILE A 24 -3.86 -2.66 4.29
C ILE A 24 -4.63 -3.11 3.06
N ARG A 25 -4.73 -2.20 2.09
CA ARG A 25 -5.34 -2.41 0.78
C ARG A 25 -4.37 -1.98 -0.30
N ILE A 26 -4.22 -2.81 -1.34
CA ILE A 26 -3.33 -2.54 -2.47
C ILE A 26 -4.13 -2.66 -3.75
N ARG A 27 -4.11 -1.62 -4.58
CA ARG A 27 -4.68 -1.65 -5.93
C ARG A 27 -3.57 -1.84 -6.95
N THR A 28 -3.75 -2.78 -7.86
CA THR A 28 -2.83 -3.04 -8.97
C THR A 28 -3.61 -3.32 -10.26
N SER A 29 -3.05 -2.95 -11.41
CA SER A 29 -3.55 -3.38 -12.74
C SER A 29 -2.99 -4.75 -13.14
N GLU A 30 -1.95 -5.23 -12.45
CA GLU A 30 -1.50 -6.60 -12.59
C GLU A 30 -2.56 -7.55 -12.05
N ARG A 31 -2.68 -8.74 -12.65
CA ARG A 31 -3.58 -9.81 -12.19
C ARG A 31 -2.76 -10.93 -11.54
N PRO A 32 -2.19 -10.69 -10.34
CA PRO A 32 -1.38 -11.70 -9.69
C PRO A 32 -2.26 -12.90 -9.35
N ASN A 33 -1.73 -14.11 -9.56
CA ASN A 33 -2.39 -15.33 -9.12
C ASN A 33 -2.18 -15.49 -7.60
N VAL A 34 -3.04 -14.85 -6.81
CA VAL A 34 -2.98 -14.83 -5.35
C VAL A 34 -4.34 -15.19 -4.75
N THR A 35 -4.30 -15.93 -3.66
CA THR A 35 -5.45 -16.45 -2.92
C THR A 35 -5.40 -16.05 -1.45
N ALA A 36 -6.52 -16.18 -0.76
CA ALA A 36 -6.56 -15.93 0.68
C ALA A 36 -5.62 -16.91 1.41
N GLY A 37 -4.80 -16.38 2.32
CA GLY A 37 -3.76 -17.11 3.04
C GLY A 37 -2.35 -16.92 2.44
N ASP A 38 -2.23 -16.49 1.18
CA ASP A 38 -0.93 -16.28 0.56
C ASP A 38 -0.15 -15.14 1.22
N SER A 39 1.17 -15.32 1.30
CA SER A 39 2.10 -14.28 1.74
C SER A 39 2.77 -13.64 0.54
N ILE A 40 2.59 -12.34 0.37
CA ILE A 40 3.16 -11.55 -0.72
C ILE A 40 4.12 -10.49 -0.20
N ARG A 41 5.13 -10.15 -0.99
CA ARG A 41 5.99 -8.99 -0.74
C ARG A 41 5.35 -7.75 -1.34
N VAL A 42 5.26 -6.70 -0.53
CA VAL A 42 4.79 -5.38 -0.96
C VAL A 42 5.99 -4.45 -0.96
N VAL A 43 6.20 -3.75 -2.07
CA VAL A 43 7.24 -2.73 -2.19
C VAL A 43 6.56 -1.37 -2.19
N VAL A 44 7.02 -0.48 -1.33
CA VAL A 44 6.52 0.90 -1.25
C VAL A 44 7.44 1.83 -2.03
N ASP A 45 6.84 2.79 -2.72
CA ASP A 45 7.58 3.93 -3.25
C ASP A 45 7.82 4.92 -2.12
N PRO A 46 9.08 5.12 -1.67
CA PRO A 46 9.37 5.98 -0.54
C PRO A 46 9.02 7.44 -0.82
N THR A 47 8.89 7.86 -2.08
CA THR A 47 8.55 9.24 -2.46
C THR A 47 7.05 9.55 -2.35
N ARG A 48 6.22 8.51 -2.20
CA ARG A 48 4.74 8.61 -2.15
C ARG A 48 4.18 8.38 -0.75
N LEU A 49 5.01 8.48 0.27
CA LEU A 49 4.61 8.34 1.66
C LEU A 49 4.12 9.67 2.23
N HIS A 50 3.06 9.58 3.03
CA HIS A 50 2.48 10.69 3.78
C HIS A 50 2.55 10.35 5.26
N LEU A 51 3.08 11.27 6.07
CA LEU A 51 3.09 11.16 7.52
C LEU A 51 2.05 12.12 8.10
N PHE A 52 1.22 11.60 8.99
CA PHE A 52 0.20 12.36 9.69
C PHE A 52 0.47 12.35 11.19
N ASP A 53 0.05 13.40 11.89
CA ASP A 53 0.04 13.42 13.36
C ASP A 53 -1.20 12.70 13.93
N THR A 54 -1.36 12.76 15.25
CA THR A 54 -2.49 12.12 15.95
C THR A 54 -3.84 12.78 15.68
N ASP A 55 -3.84 14.05 15.25
CA ASP A 55 -5.05 14.80 14.92
C ASP A 55 -5.45 14.60 13.45
N GLY A 56 -4.58 13.95 12.67
CA GLY A 56 -4.80 13.62 11.25
C GLY A 56 -4.26 14.68 10.29
N GLU A 57 -3.51 15.65 10.78
CA GLU A 57 -2.90 16.69 9.95
C GLU A 57 -1.59 16.20 9.33
N ILE A 58 -1.29 16.67 8.12
CA ILE A 58 -0.11 16.22 7.38
C ILE A 58 1.15 16.87 7.96
N VAL A 59 2.07 16.03 8.43
CA VAL A 59 3.37 16.43 8.98
C VAL A 59 4.46 16.45 7.92
N ALA A 60 4.41 15.51 6.96
CA ALA A 60 5.40 15.44 5.88
C ALA A 60 4.86 14.72 4.64
N HIS A 61 5.24 15.25 3.48
CA HIS A 61 5.19 14.56 2.21
C HIS A 61 6.60 14.09 1.84
N ALA A 62 6.77 12.79 1.58
CA ALA A 62 8.09 12.28 1.22
C ALA A 62 8.60 12.83 -0.12
N ALA A 63 7.72 13.24 -1.03
CA ALA A 63 8.06 13.92 -2.27
C ALA A 63 8.83 15.23 -2.03
N ASP A 64 8.49 15.98 -0.98
CA ASP A 64 9.10 17.28 -0.68
C ASP A 64 10.53 17.14 -0.13
N LYS A 65 10.86 16.00 0.49
CA LYS A 65 12.21 15.72 0.99
C LYS A 65 13.21 15.38 -0.12
N VAL A 66 12.76 14.78 -1.22
CA VAL A 66 13.67 14.42 -2.33
C VAL A 66 14.16 15.68 -3.06
N ALA A 67 13.31 16.69 -3.21
CA ALA A 67 13.67 17.97 -3.84
C ALA A 67 14.66 18.83 -3.04
N GLN A 68 14.83 18.56 -1.73
CA GLN A 68 15.73 19.31 -0.85
C GLN A 68 17.14 18.69 -0.72
N THR A 69 17.36 17.52 -1.32
CA THR A 69 18.64 16.80 -1.24
C THR A 69 19.29 16.60 -2.63
N ALA A 70 18.76 17.24 -3.67
CA ALA A 70 19.22 17.19 -5.05
C ALA A 70 19.88 18.49 -5.49
#